data_AF-I4F0T6-F1
#
_entry.id   AF-I4F0T6-F1
#
_cell.length_a   1.000
_cell.length_b   1.000
_cell.length_c   1.000
_cell.angle_alpha   90.00
_cell.angle_beta   90.00
_cell.angle_gamma   90.00
#
_symmetry.space_group_name_H-M   'P 1'
#
loop_
_entity.id
_entity.type
_entity.pdbx_description
1 polymer ?
#
loop_
_entity_poly.entity_id
_entity_poly.type
_entity_poly.pdbx_seq_one_letter_code
_entity_poly.pdbx_strand_id
1 'polypeptide(L)'
;MVAGGWFDSPRPVAHVPASALTDIGPLSPRSVAAAAVGLTCATATVGALGTWASPERITTGWQIADVPPSLLGLTLATAVICLALAALMVRPRALPGRVLPAIWWAAVVTAAGALVWNDLFLAALGTTGDAAIPVLDWLFTLLPAAVVGLATRGADVRTQLRALLGTAVVTLPLYALGWGLFSSAEDWPAAINAVRVTALLGGIPLLITLVTTRRWRSLR
;
A
#
# COMPACT_ATOMS: atom_id res chain seq x y z
N MET A 1 -51.32 -53.04 -4.72
CA MET A 1 -50.06 -53.21 -5.48
C MET A 1 -49.66 -51.84 -6.01
N VAL A 2 -49.12 -50.97 -5.15
CA VAL A 2 -47.69 -50.68 -4.93
C VAL A 2 -46.99 -50.09 -6.16
N ALA A 3 -47.11 -48.76 -6.23
CA ALA A 3 -46.11 -47.74 -6.60
C ALA A 3 -44.86 -48.20 -7.35
N GLY A 4 -44.84 -47.94 -8.66
CA GLY A 4 -43.64 -48.06 -9.50
C GLY A 4 -43.05 -46.68 -9.81
N GLY A 5 -41.78 -46.50 -9.43
CA GLY A 5 -40.80 -45.81 -10.28
C GLY A 5 -40.59 -44.30 -10.09
N TRP A 6 -40.14 -43.87 -8.90
CA TRP A 6 -39.49 -42.55 -8.69
C TRP A 6 -37.99 -42.60 -9.04
N PHE A 7 -37.63 -43.17 -10.19
CA PHE A 7 -36.25 -43.07 -10.68
C PHE A 7 -36.04 -41.66 -11.24
N ASP A 8 -35.64 -40.75 -10.34
CA ASP A 8 -35.09 -39.46 -10.69
C ASP A 8 -33.93 -39.68 -11.67
N SER A 9 -34.16 -39.29 -12.92
CA SER A 9 -33.10 -39.31 -13.93
C SER A 9 -31.95 -38.44 -13.44
N PRO A 10 -30.69 -38.91 -13.48
CA PRO A 10 -29.55 -38.13 -13.03
C PRO A 10 -29.54 -36.79 -13.78
N ARG A 11 -29.77 -35.70 -13.04
CA ARG A 11 -29.73 -34.36 -13.61
C ARG A 11 -28.34 -34.16 -14.23
N PRO A 12 -28.24 -33.74 -15.50
CA PRO A 12 -26.95 -33.47 -16.11
C PRO A 12 -26.21 -32.46 -15.25
N VAL A 13 -25.05 -32.86 -14.72
CA VAL A 13 -24.16 -31.97 -13.98
C VAL A 13 -23.74 -30.91 -14.99
N ALA A 14 -24.30 -29.70 -14.87
CA ALA A 14 -23.93 -28.59 -15.72
C ALA A 14 -22.41 -28.42 -15.58
N HIS A 15 -21.70 -28.61 -16.68
CA HIS A 15 -20.26 -28.46 -16.72
C HIS A 15 -19.98 -26.98 -16.45
N VAL A 16 -19.70 -26.62 -15.20
CA VAL A 16 -19.27 -25.27 -14.85
C VAL A 16 -17.93 -25.11 -15.55
N PRO A 17 -17.84 -24.27 -16.59
CA PRO A 17 -16.60 -24.11 -17.30
C PRO A 17 -15.57 -23.53 -16.32
N ALA A 18 -14.33 -24.02 -16.35
CA ALA A 18 -13.28 -23.54 -15.45
C ALA A 18 -13.07 -22.00 -15.52
N SER A 19 -13.50 -21.39 -16.63
CA SER A 19 -13.53 -19.93 -16.82
C SER A 19 -14.49 -19.20 -15.87
N ALA A 20 -15.54 -19.85 -15.35
CA ALA A 20 -16.50 -19.25 -14.43
C ALA A 20 -15.94 -19.05 -13.00
N LEU A 21 -14.90 -19.80 -12.61
CA LEU A 21 -14.23 -19.63 -11.31
C LEU A 21 -13.19 -18.50 -11.31
N THR A 22 -12.78 -18.01 -12.48
CA THR A 22 -11.79 -16.93 -12.62
C THR A 22 -12.39 -15.54 -12.77
N ASP A 23 -13.70 -15.42 -12.93
CA ASP A 23 -14.36 -14.13 -13.13
C ASP A 23 -14.68 -13.43 -11.80
N ILE A 24 -13.65 -13.32 -10.95
CA ILE A 24 -13.69 -12.36 -9.85
C ILE A 24 -13.53 -10.99 -10.50
N GLY A 25 -14.67 -10.29 -10.65
CA GLY A 25 -14.72 -8.94 -11.20
C GLY A 25 -13.73 -7.99 -10.51
N PRO A 26 -13.40 -6.84 -11.14
CA PRO A 26 -12.47 -5.88 -10.57
C PRO A 26 -12.95 -5.43 -9.18
N LEU A 27 -12.03 -5.45 -8.21
CA LEU A 27 -12.32 -5.05 -6.84
C LEU A 27 -12.83 -3.60 -6.80
N SER A 28 -13.85 -3.37 -5.96
CA SER A 28 -14.43 -2.04 -5.82
C SER A 28 -13.39 -1.06 -5.24
N PRO A 29 -13.37 0.22 -5.64
CA PRO A 29 -12.47 1.22 -5.06
C PRO A 29 -12.56 1.30 -3.52
N ARG A 30 -13.75 1.05 -2.97
CA ARG A 30 -13.98 0.99 -1.51
C ARG A 30 -13.22 -0.15 -0.86
N SER A 31 -13.18 -1.33 -1.48
CA SER A 31 -12.42 -2.47 -0.95
C SER A 31 -10.90 -2.22 -0.98
N VAL A 32 -10.40 -1.52 -2.00
CA VAL A 32 -8.97 -1.13 -2.07
C VAL A 32 -8.63 -0.12 -0.98
N ALA A 33 -9.48 0.89 -0.78
CA ALA A 33 -9.30 1.86 0.30
C ALA A 33 -9.36 1.18 1.68
N ALA A 34 -10.31 0.26 1.89
CA ALA A 34 -10.41 -0.49 3.14
C ALA A 34 -9.17 -1.35 3.40
N ALA A 35 -8.62 -2.00 2.37
CA ALA A 35 -7.37 -2.75 2.50
C ALA A 35 -6.18 -1.84 2.81
N ALA A 36 -6.06 -0.67 2.15
CA ALA A 36 -5.02 0.30 2.47
C ALA A 36 -5.10 0.75 3.93
N VAL A 37 -6.29 1.11 4.42
CA VAL A 37 -6.51 1.50 5.82
C VAL A 37 -6.20 0.35 6.77
N GLY A 38 -6.70 -0.85 6.50
CA GLY A 38 -6.47 -2.03 7.33
C GLY A 38 -4.98 -2.38 7.43
N LEU A 39 -4.24 -2.36 6.31
CA LEU A 39 -2.80 -2.57 6.29
C LEU A 39 -2.05 -1.45 7.03
N THR A 40 -2.50 -0.20 6.89
CA THR A 40 -1.91 0.96 7.57
C THR A 40 -2.03 0.83 9.10
N CYS A 41 -3.21 0.50 9.61
CA CYS A 41 -3.39 0.23 11.04
C CYS A 41 -2.58 -1.01 11.48
N ALA A 42 -2.61 -2.06 10.64
CA ALA A 42 -1.77 -3.25 10.67
C ALA A 42 -0.32 -2.96 11.06
N THR A 43 0.33 -2.28 10.13
CA THR A 43 1.77 -1.97 10.13
C THR A 43 2.14 -0.95 11.18
N ALA A 44 1.33 0.08 11.42
CA ALA A 44 1.51 1.00 12.55
C ALA A 44 1.55 0.26 13.88
N THR A 45 0.63 -0.68 14.09
CA THR A 45 0.54 -1.48 15.32
C THR A 45 1.76 -2.39 15.46
N VAL A 46 2.15 -3.08 14.38
CA VAL A 46 3.33 -3.96 14.39
C VAL A 46 4.62 -3.17 14.67
N GLY A 47 4.78 -1.99 14.06
CA GLY A 47 5.92 -1.11 14.30
C GLY A 47 5.99 -0.61 15.74
N ALA A 48 4.88 -0.09 16.27
CA ALA A 48 4.83 0.54 17.59
C ALA A 48 4.88 -0.46 18.76
N LEU A 49 4.20 -1.60 18.64
CA LEU A 49 4.11 -2.58 19.73
C LEU A 49 5.20 -3.66 19.70
N GLY A 50 5.92 -3.79 18.58
CA GLY A 50 7.00 -4.75 18.50
C GLY A 50 8.25 -4.25 19.20
N THR A 51 8.93 -5.15 19.91
CA THR A 51 10.25 -4.89 20.50
C THR A 51 11.33 -5.10 19.43
N TRP A 52 11.43 -4.14 18.51
CA TRP A 52 12.38 -4.20 17.41
C TRP A 52 13.76 -3.74 17.87
N ALA A 53 14.78 -4.52 17.55
CA ALA A 53 16.17 -4.06 17.70
C ALA A 53 16.38 -2.87 16.75
N SER A 54 16.94 -1.78 17.29
CA SER A 54 17.15 -0.56 16.53
C SER A 54 18.50 -0.58 15.79
N PRO A 55 18.55 -0.06 14.56
CA PRO A 55 19.81 0.11 13.83
C PRO A 55 20.63 1.28 14.39
N GLU A 56 21.94 1.25 14.15
CA GLU A 56 22.83 2.34 14.55
C GLU A 56 22.71 3.52 13.56
N ARG A 57 22.62 4.73 14.09
CA ARG A 57 22.66 5.95 13.28
C ARG A 57 24.10 6.44 13.13
N ILE A 58 24.56 6.53 11.89
CA ILE A 58 25.89 7.07 11.56
C ILE A 58 25.77 8.42 10.84
N THR A 59 26.79 9.27 10.93
CA THR A 59 26.77 10.62 10.33
C THR A 59 27.29 10.66 8.89
N THR A 60 27.81 9.54 8.37
CA THR A 60 28.42 9.46 7.05
C THR A 60 27.65 8.54 6.10
N GLY A 61 27.68 8.86 4.81
CA GLY A 61 27.11 8.02 3.75
C GLY A 61 25.60 7.85 3.87
N TRP A 62 25.18 6.60 3.99
CA TRP A 62 23.79 6.14 3.98
C TRP A 62 23.07 6.31 5.34
N GLN A 63 23.70 6.96 6.33
CA GLN A 63 23.14 7.36 7.63
C GLN A 63 22.66 6.24 8.59
N ILE A 64 22.63 4.99 8.14
CA ILE A 64 22.17 3.82 8.89
C ILE A 64 23.25 2.73 8.80
N ALA A 65 23.59 2.12 9.93
CA ALA A 65 24.52 1.01 10.06
C ALA A 65 23.92 -0.11 10.92
N ASP A 66 24.56 -1.29 10.88
CA ASP A 66 24.26 -2.44 11.74
C ASP A 66 22.77 -2.80 11.84
N VAL A 67 22.10 -2.80 10.69
CA VAL A 67 20.66 -3.08 10.61
C VAL A 67 20.35 -4.50 11.08
N PRO A 68 19.57 -4.66 12.17
CA PRO A 68 19.23 -5.99 12.66
C PRO A 68 18.46 -6.80 11.61
N PRO A 69 18.79 -8.09 11.38
CA PRO A 69 18.14 -8.90 10.35
C PRO A 69 16.63 -9.04 10.53
N SER A 70 16.14 -9.01 11.78
CA SER A 70 14.71 -9.07 12.09
C SER A 70 13.96 -7.82 11.62
N LEU A 71 14.53 -6.63 11.84
CA LEU A 71 13.95 -5.37 11.41
C LEU A 71 13.99 -5.24 9.88
N LEU A 72 15.12 -5.58 9.25
CA LEU A 72 15.22 -5.61 7.79
C LEU A 72 14.23 -6.61 7.18
N GLY A 73 14.10 -7.80 7.80
CA GLY A 73 13.12 -8.80 7.40
C GLY A 73 11.69 -8.27 7.47
N LEU A 74 11.32 -7.56 8.54
CA LEU A 74 10.01 -6.95 8.71
C LEU A 74 9.70 -5.92 7.63
N THR A 75 10.60 -4.96 7.40
CA THR A 75 10.37 -3.86 6.45
C THR A 75 10.28 -4.40 5.02
N LEU A 76 11.17 -5.33 4.64
CA LEU A 76 11.14 -5.98 3.33
C LEU A 76 9.88 -6.85 3.16
N ALA A 77 9.51 -7.65 4.15
CA ALA A 77 8.30 -8.46 4.10
C ALA A 77 7.05 -7.60 3.94
N THR A 78 6.96 -6.51 4.71
CA THR A 78 5.86 -5.54 4.61
C THR A 78 5.79 -4.93 3.21
N ALA A 79 6.94 -4.52 2.65
CA ALA A 79 7.01 -3.96 1.29
C ALA A 79 6.52 -4.96 0.24
N VAL A 80 7.00 -6.22 0.32
CA VAL A 80 6.60 -7.29 -0.61
C VAL A 80 5.10 -7.58 -0.50
N ILE A 81 4.55 -7.67 0.71
CA ILE A 81 3.11 -7.88 0.94
C ILE A 81 2.30 -6.74 0.33
N CYS A 82 2.69 -5.49 0.58
CA CYS A 82 1.97 -4.33 0.06
C CYS A 82 2.05 -4.26 -1.48
N LEU A 83 3.20 -4.53 -2.07
CA LEU A 83 3.38 -4.60 -3.53
C LEU A 83 2.54 -5.72 -4.15
N ALA A 84 2.51 -6.90 -3.53
CA ALA A 84 1.71 -8.03 -4.01
C ALA A 84 0.21 -7.71 -3.96
N LEU A 85 -0.28 -7.16 -2.85
CA LEU A 85 -1.69 -6.74 -2.71
C LEU A 85 -2.05 -5.63 -3.69
N ALA A 86 -1.19 -4.62 -3.83
CA ALA A 86 -1.39 -3.56 -4.81
C ALA A 86 -1.44 -4.12 -6.25
N ALA A 87 -0.56 -5.04 -6.62
CA ALA A 87 -0.57 -5.67 -7.93
C ALA A 87 -1.84 -6.52 -8.18
N LEU A 88 -2.31 -7.25 -7.17
CA LEU A 88 -3.56 -8.02 -7.24
C LEU A 88 -4.79 -7.11 -7.41
N MET A 89 -4.81 -5.98 -6.69
CA MET A 89 -5.92 -5.02 -6.71
C MET A 89 -5.95 -4.17 -7.98
N VAL A 90 -4.79 -3.67 -8.42
CA VAL A 90 -4.67 -2.83 -9.62
C VAL A 90 -4.78 -3.66 -10.88
N ARG A 91 -4.29 -4.90 -10.86
CA ARG A 91 -4.07 -5.73 -12.05
C ARG A 91 -3.34 -4.93 -13.14
N PRO A 92 -2.04 -4.62 -12.99
CA PRO A 92 -1.31 -3.70 -13.88
C PRO A 92 -1.47 -4.00 -15.37
N ARG A 93 -1.60 -5.28 -15.76
CA ARG A 93 -1.85 -5.70 -17.15
C ARG A 93 -3.17 -5.18 -17.74
N ALA A 94 -4.11 -4.78 -16.90
CA ALA A 94 -5.39 -4.18 -17.29
C ALA A 94 -5.34 -2.64 -17.33
N LEU A 95 -4.16 -2.02 -17.16
CA LEU A 95 -3.97 -0.60 -17.45
C LEU A 95 -3.81 -0.41 -18.96
N PRO A 96 -4.31 0.69 -19.54
CA PRO A 96 -4.29 0.88 -20.98
C PRO A 96 -2.86 1.10 -21.49
N GLY A 97 -2.50 0.38 -22.56
CA GLY A 97 -1.18 0.45 -23.18
C GLY A 97 -0.07 -0.27 -22.41
N ARG A 98 1.13 -0.29 -22.98
CA ARG A 98 2.30 -0.98 -22.39
C ARG A 98 3.11 -0.11 -21.43
N VAL A 99 3.02 1.22 -21.57
CA VAL A 99 3.85 2.17 -20.82
C VAL A 99 3.31 2.42 -19.41
N LEU A 100 1.98 2.51 -19.24
CA LEU A 100 1.36 2.80 -17.94
C LEU A 100 1.66 1.74 -16.87
N PRO A 101 1.57 0.42 -17.15
CA PRO A 101 1.98 -0.60 -16.19
C PRO A 101 3.44 -0.44 -15.75
N ALA A 102 4.35 -0.09 -16.68
CA ALA A 102 5.76 0.10 -16.37
C ALA A 102 5.99 1.34 -15.50
N ILE A 103 5.34 2.47 -15.81
CA ILE A 103 5.40 3.69 -14.99
C ILE A 103 4.85 3.40 -13.58
N TRP A 104 3.72 2.69 -13.50
CA TRP A 104 3.12 2.35 -12.21
C TRP A 104 4.07 1.49 -11.37
N TRP A 105 4.63 0.42 -11.95
CA TRP A 105 5.60 -0.44 -11.26
C TRP A 105 6.85 0.33 -10.84
N ALA A 106 7.43 1.15 -11.73
CA ALA A 106 8.59 1.97 -11.42
C ALA A 106 8.30 2.91 -10.25
N ALA A 107 7.15 3.58 -10.24
CA ALA A 107 6.75 4.48 -9.17
C ALA A 107 6.58 3.74 -7.83
N VAL A 108 5.84 2.63 -7.78
CA VAL A 108 5.58 1.94 -6.51
C VAL A 108 6.80 1.19 -5.97
N VAL A 109 7.65 0.62 -6.82
CA VAL A 109 8.90 -0.06 -6.39
C VAL A 109 9.90 0.96 -5.88
N THR A 110 10.06 2.08 -6.57
CA THR A 110 10.94 3.18 -6.11
C THR A 110 10.45 3.73 -4.78
N ALA A 111 9.15 3.97 -4.64
CA ALA A 111 8.56 4.44 -3.40
C ALA A 111 8.72 3.41 -2.26
N ALA A 112 8.53 2.12 -2.53
CA ALA A 112 8.72 1.07 -1.54
C ALA A 112 10.18 1.02 -1.05
N GLY A 113 11.17 1.08 -1.95
CA GLY A 113 12.58 1.12 -1.57
C GLY A 113 12.93 2.36 -0.73
N ALA A 114 12.42 3.52 -1.14
CA ALA A 114 12.61 4.78 -0.41
C ALA A 114 11.94 4.78 0.98
N LEU A 115 10.78 4.13 1.11
CA LEU A 115 10.09 3.98 2.38
C LEU A 115 10.75 2.93 3.28
N VAL A 116 11.21 1.79 2.76
CA VAL A 116 11.99 0.82 3.54
C VAL A 116 13.22 1.48 4.13
N TRP A 117 13.93 2.27 3.32
CA TRP A 117 15.01 3.11 3.82
C TRP A 117 14.54 4.03 4.95
N ASN A 118 13.47 4.77 4.71
CA ASN A 118 12.94 5.76 5.66
C ASN A 118 12.52 5.09 6.98
N ASP A 119 11.95 3.90 6.94
CA ASP A 119 11.55 3.11 8.10
C ASP A 119 12.77 2.76 8.96
N LEU A 120 13.87 2.34 8.33
CA LEU A 120 15.13 2.06 9.02
C LEU A 120 15.76 3.34 9.59
N PHE A 121 15.68 4.45 8.85
CA PHE A 121 16.17 5.75 9.30
C PHE A 121 15.40 6.25 10.53
N LEU A 122 14.07 6.15 10.50
CA LEU A 122 13.19 6.51 11.60
C LEU A 122 13.39 5.61 12.82
N ALA A 123 13.58 4.31 12.62
CA ALA A 123 13.92 3.39 13.70
C ALA A 123 15.24 3.78 14.39
N ALA A 124 16.27 4.16 13.61
CA ALA A 124 17.53 4.67 14.15
C ALA A 124 17.31 5.98 14.92
N LEU A 125 16.52 6.90 14.34
CA LEU A 125 16.24 8.23 14.90
C LEU A 125 15.51 8.16 16.25
N GLY A 126 14.60 7.20 16.40
CA GLY A 126 13.86 6.98 17.65
C GLY A 126 14.77 6.73 18.86
N THR A 127 15.96 6.18 18.66
CA THR A 127 16.92 5.93 19.77
C THR A 127 17.68 7.17 20.22
N THR A 128 17.86 8.16 19.34
CA THR A 128 18.61 9.37 19.67
C THR A 128 17.73 10.46 20.26
N GLY A 129 16.39 10.32 20.15
CA GLY A 129 15.43 11.34 20.60
C GLY A 129 15.42 12.60 19.73
N ASP A 130 16.01 12.54 18.53
CA ASP A 130 16.07 13.66 17.61
C ASP A 130 14.73 13.88 16.92
N ALA A 131 14.41 15.14 16.60
CA ALA A 131 13.19 15.48 15.90
C ALA A 131 13.22 15.02 14.44
N ALA A 132 12.21 14.24 14.04
CA ALA A 132 11.95 13.94 12.64
C ALA A 132 11.54 15.23 11.88
N ILE A 133 12.13 15.48 10.70
CA ILE A 133 11.80 16.62 9.85
C ILE A 133 10.66 16.22 8.90
N PRO A 134 9.39 16.60 9.16
CA PRO A 134 8.24 15.97 8.51
C PRO A 134 8.00 16.41 7.06
N VAL A 135 8.68 17.46 6.60
CA VAL A 135 8.42 18.08 5.29
C VAL A 135 8.94 17.23 4.15
N LEU A 136 10.08 16.56 4.33
CA LEU A 136 10.64 15.67 3.30
C LEU A 136 9.81 14.39 3.14
N ASP A 137 9.14 13.97 4.21
CA ASP A 137 8.34 12.76 4.21
C ASP A 137 7.15 12.80 3.25
N TRP A 138 6.62 13.99 2.98
CA TRP A 138 5.54 14.19 2.01
C TRP A 138 5.94 13.69 0.63
N LEU A 139 7.23 13.78 0.28
CA LEU A 139 7.73 13.37 -1.03
C LEU A 139 7.53 11.87 -1.27
N PHE A 140 7.61 11.04 -0.22
CA PHE A 140 7.46 9.57 -0.35
C PHE A 140 6.06 9.13 -0.73
N THR A 141 5.03 9.94 -0.42
CA THR A 141 3.64 9.66 -0.81
C THR A 141 3.19 10.51 -1.98
N LEU A 142 3.59 11.79 -2.02
CA LEU A 142 3.21 12.74 -3.05
C LEU A 142 3.80 12.41 -4.41
N LEU A 143 5.12 12.17 -4.50
CA LEU A 143 5.78 11.94 -5.79
C LEU A 143 5.25 10.71 -6.54
N PRO A 144 5.19 9.50 -5.94
CA PRO A 144 4.69 8.33 -6.67
C PRO A 144 3.21 8.50 -7.04
N ALA A 145 2.41 9.12 -6.18
CA ALA A 145 1.03 9.43 -6.49
C ALA A 145 0.93 10.40 -7.67
N ALA A 146 1.73 11.47 -7.68
CA ALA A 146 1.69 12.51 -8.72
C ALA A 146 2.11 11.93 -10.07
N VAL A 147 3.18 11.14 -10.10
CA VAL A 147 3.64 10.42 -11.30
C VAL A 147 2.51 9.52 -11.85
N VAL A 148 1.90 8.69 -10.99
CA VAL A 148 0.81 7.78 -11.41
C VAL A 148 -0.44 8.55 -11.84
N GLY A 149 -0.83 9.58 -11.08
CA GLY A 149 -2.01 10.40 -11.35
C GLY A 149 -1.89 11.18 -12.66
N LEU A 150 -0.70 11.75 -12.94
CA LEU A 150 -0.41 12.42 -14.21
C LEU A 150 -0.37 11.43 -15.37
N ALA A 151 0.30 10.28 -15.20
CA ALA A 151 0.39 9.25 -16.23
C ALA A 151 -0.98 8.65 -16.60
N THR A 152 -1.93 8.64 -15.66
CA THR A 152 -3.29 8.11 -15.85
C THR A 152 -4.33 9.20 -16.12
N ARG A 153 -3.95 10.47 -16.26
CA ARG A 153 -4.88 11.61 -16.45
C ARG A 153 -5.76 11.50 -17.69
N GLY A 154 -5.31 10.79 -18.73
CA GLY A 154 -6.06 10.52 -19.95
C GLY A 154 -6.94 9.27 -19.89
N ALA A 155 -6.81 8.44 -18.85
CA ALA A 155 -7.57 7.20 -18.70
C ALA A 155 -8.97 7.44 -18.12
N ASP A 156 -9.79 6.38 -18.10
CA ASP A 156 -11.08 6.42 -17.39
C ASP A 156 -10.90 6.67 -15.88
N VAL A 157 -11.87 7.34 -15.26
CA VAL A 157 -11.85 7.70 -13.83
C VAL A 157 -11.66 6.48 -12.94
N ARG A 158 -12.26 5.34 -13.27
CA ARG A 158 -12.09 4.10 -12.50
C ARG A 158 -10.66 3.58 -12.60
N THR A 159 -10.02 3.71 -13.76
CA THR A 159 -8.63 3.30 -13.97
C THR A 159 -7.67 4.19 -13.20
N GLN A 160 -7.86 5.51 -13.27
CA GLN A 160 -7.07 6.49 -12.52
C GLN A 160 -7.19 6.26 -11.01
N LEU A 161 -8.41 6.12 -10.49
CA LEU A 161 -8.67 5.85 -9.07
C LEU A 161 -8.03 4.52 -8.64
N ARG A 162 -8.19 3.47 -9.43
CA ARG A 162 -7.60 2.16 -9.13
C ARG A 162 -6.06 2.25 -9.06
N ALA A 163 -5.42 2.93 -10.01
CA ALA A 163 -3.96 3.08 -10.02
C ALA A 163 -3.46 3.88 -8.82
N LEU A 164 -4.11 5.01 -8.48
CA LEU A 164 -3.78 5.84 -7.32
C LEU A 164 -4.00 5.12 -5.99
N LEU A 165 -5.13 4.41 -5.85
CA LEU A 165 -5.40 3.60 -4.65
C LEU A 165 -4.38 2.46 -4.51
N GLY A 166 -3.97 1.86 -5.63
CA GLY A 166 -2.87 0.87 -5.63
C GLY A 166 -1.55 1.45 -5.13
N THR A 167 -1.22 2.69 -5.51
CA THR A 167 -0.06 3.39 -4.95
C THR A 167 -0.22 3.59 -3.44
N ALA A 168 -1.41 4.00 -2.99
CA ALA A 168 -1.69 4.20 -1.55
C ALA A 168 -1.58 2.90 -0.73
N VAL A 169 -1.97 1.75 -1.29
CA VAL A 169 -1.81 0.42 -0.67
C VAL A 169 -0.34 0.09 -0.40
N VAL A 170 0.59 0.66 -1.17
CA VAL A 170 2.04 0.50 -0.94
C VAL A 170 2.57 1.55 0.02
N THR A 171 2.29 2.82 -0.26
CA THR A 171 2.96 3.91 0.44
C THR A 171 2.45 4.13 1.86
N LEU A 172 1.14 4.01 2.11
CA LEU A 172 0.57 4.31 3.43
C LEU A 172 1.00 3.30 4.50
N PRO A 173 0.95 1.97 4.27
CA PRO A 173 1.35 1.02 5.30
C PRO A 173 2.84 1.05 5.59
N LEU A 174 3.70 1.21 4.58
CA LEU A 174 5.13 1.37 4.82
C LEU A 174 5.43 2.65 5.60
N TYR A 175 4.83 3.78 5.20
CA TYR A 175 4.99 5.03 5.93
C TYR A 175 4.51 4.93 7.39
N ALA A 176 3.41 4.23 7.63
CA ALA A 176 2.91 3.97 8.97
C ALA A 176 3.79 3.02 9.79
N LEU A 177 4.42 2.04 9.14
CA LEU A 177 5.42 1.19 9.77
C LEU A 177 6.58 2.03 10.29
N GLY A 178 7.15 2.93 9.46
CA GLY A 178 8.24 3.81 9.87
C GLY A 178 7.91 4.68 11.08
N TRP A 179 6.72 5.29 11.12
CA TRP A 179 6.27 6.03 12.32
C TRP A 179 6.02 5.15 13.53
N GLY A 180 5.53 3.94 13.32
CA GLY A 180 5.41 2.94 14.39
C GLY A 180 6.78 2.59 14.96
N LEU A 181 7.77 2.33 14.10
CA LEU A 181 9.15 2.03 14.50
C LEU A 181 9.83 3.20 15.20
N PHE A 182 9.59 4.45 14.76
CA PHE A 182 10.09 5.64 15.43
C PHE A 182 9.66 5.74 16.89
N SER A 183 8.44 5.28 17.19
CA SER A 183 7.81 5.33 18.50
C SER A 183 7.76 3.96 19.21
N SER A 184 8.55 2.99 18.72
CA SER A 184 8.61 1.66 19.32
C SER A 184 9.09 1.79 20.76
N ALA A 185 8.29 1.30 21.71
CA ALA A 185 8.41 1.41 23.20
C ALA A 185 7.40 2.33 23.90
N GLU A 186 6.52 3.04 23.17
CA GLU A 186 5.53 3.97 23.77
C GLU A 186 4.08 3.41 23.87
N ASP A 187 3.92 2.08 23.93
CA ASP A 187 2.63 1.37 24.07
C ASP A 187 1.58 1.73 22.99
N TRP A 188 0.30 1.46 23.26
CA TRP A 188 -0.83 1.70 22.35
C TRP A 188 -0.99 3.16 21.85
N PRO A 189 -0.71 4.20 22.66
CA PRO A 189 -0.75 5.59 22.18
C PRO A 189 0.16 5.87 20.98
N ALA A 190 1.32 5.22 20.91
CA ALA A 190 2.24 5.35 19.78
C ALA A 190 1.66 4.79 18.47
N ALA A 191 0.99 3.64 18.52
CA ALA A 191 0.31 3.08 17.34
C ALA A 191 -0.76 4.05 16.81
N ILE A 192 -1.55 4.64 17.70
CA ILE A 192 -2.58 5.65 17.34
C ILE A 192 -1.91 6.89 16.73
N ASN A 193 -0.80 7.35 17.33
CA ASN A 193 -0.06 8.49 16.82
C ASN A 193 0.51 8.22 15.43
N ALA A 194 1.11 7.04 15.20
CA ALA A 194 1.62 6.63 13.90
C ALA A 194 0.51 6.62 12.83
N VAL A 195 -0.68 6.10 13.14
CA VAL A 195 -1.84 6.16 12.23
C VAL A 195 -2.25 7.62 11.96
N ARG A 196 -2.33 8.46 12.99
CA ARG A 196 -2.71 9.88 12.84
C ARG A 196 -1.70 10.63 11.97
N VAL A 197 -0.41 10.47 12.23
CA VAL A 197 0.66 11.12 11.47
C VAL A 197 0.64 10.64 10.03
N THR A 198 0.46 9.34 9.80
CA THR A 198 0.30 8.78 8.44
C THR A 198 -0.92 9.34 7.72
N ALA A 199 -2.06 9.48 8.40
CA ALA A 199 -3.25 10.07 7.81
C ALA A 199 -3.02 11.53 7.36
N LEU A 200 -2.27 12.29 8.15
CA LEU A 200 -1.93 13.68 7.84
C LEU A 200 -0.85 13.80 6.76
N LEU A 201 0.32 13.19 6.98
CA LEU A 201 1.50 13.37 6.11
C LEU A 201 1.50 12.43 4.89
N GLY A 202 0.75 11.32 4.93
CA GLY A 202 0.59 10.41 3.80
C GLY A 202 -0.76 10.54 3.09
N GLY A 203 -1.84 10.65 3.86
CA GLY A 203 -3.20 10.74 3.32
C GLY A 203 -3.51 12.06 2.61
N ILE A 204 -3.11 13.20 3.20
CA ILE A 204 -3.39 14.52 2.60
C ILE A 204 -2.69 14.69 1.24
N PRO A 205 -1.39 14.38 1.06
CA PRO A 205 -0.73 14.49 -0.24
C PRO A 205 -1.35 13.62 -1.32
N LEU A 206 -1.81 12.41 -0.96
CA LEU A 206 -2.56 11.53 -1.87
C LEU A 206 -3.87 12.17 -2.33
N LEU A 207 -4.62 12.78 -1.41
CA LEU A 207 -5.87 13.49 -1.73
C LEU A 207 -5.61 14.71 -2.62
N ILE A 208 -4.58 15.52 -2.31
CA ILE A 208 -4.16 16.66 -3.13
C ILE A 208 -3.85 16.20 -4.55
N THR A 209 -3.08 15.12 -4.68
CA THR A 209 -2.73 14.55 -5.97
C THR A 209 -3.94 14.07 -6.74
N LEU A 210 -4.85 13.35 -6.08
CA LEU A 210 -6.07 12.86 -6.69
C LEU A 210 -6.90 14.04 -7.24
N VAL A 211 -7.07 15.10 -6.45
CA VAL A 211 -7.86 16.28 -6.84
C VAL A 211 -7.20 17.03 -8.00
N THR A 212 -5.88 17.23 -7.97
CA THR A 212 -5.15 18.02 -8.97
C THR A 212 -4.97 17.28 -10.31
N THR A 213 -4.87 15.95 -10.28
CA THR A 213 -4.71 15.13 -11.49
C THR A 213 -6.04 14.70 -12.11
N ARG A 214 -7.17 14.90 -11.40
CA ARG A 214 -8.49 14.61 -11.94
C ARG A 214 -8.81 15.57 -13.08
N ARG A 215 -9.14 15.02 -14.25
CA ARG A 215 -9.64 15.82 -15.36
C ARG A 215 -11.07 16.23 -15.02
N TRP A 216 -11.26 17.48 -14.61
CA TRP A 216 -12.59 18.08 -14.49
C TRP A 216 -13.20 18.07 -15.89
N ARG A 217 -14.05 17.08 -16.19
CA ARG A 217 -14.90 17.13 -17.37
C ARG A 217 -15.80 18.32 -17.13
N SER A 218 -15.51 19.44 -17.80
CA SER A 218 -16.44 20.56 -17.92
C SER A 218 -17.76 19.95 -18.41
N LEU A 219 -18.77 19.98 -17.54
CA LEU A 219 -20.14 19.64 -17.88
C LEU A 219 -20.52 20.55 -19.07
N ARG A 220 -20.47 20.00 -20.29
CA ARG A 220 -20.99 20.60 -21.51
C ARG A 220 -21.97 19.61 -22.11
#